data_AF-A0A7X2MHR8-F1
#
_entry.id   AF-A0A7X2MHR8-F1
#
_cell.length_a   1.000
_cell.length_b   1.000
_cell.length_c   1.000
_cell.angle_alpha   90.00
_cell.angle_beta   90.00
_cell.angle_gamma   90.00
#
_symmetry.space_group_name_H-M   'P 1'
#
loop_
_entity.id
_entity.type
_entity.pdbx_description
1 polymer ?
#
loop_
_entity_poly.entity_id
_entity_poly.type
_entity_poly.pdbx_seq_one_letter_code
_entity_poly.pdbx_strand_id
1 'polypeptide(L)'
;YIGDDQDVGGNNYFLRLLPKKRIQLVTQALNKSVLKKINIKSDHQSMQLILLTTICLERAASSDNLGEIKAIDGSLKYQSLVYQFMAEYSQIEPLKLDRKEIIYLDNQFQSCDNESSPTFYDNDQELALSLQIKSFVQTVSEKMKWDFQRNPA
;
A
#
# COMPACT_ATOMS: atom_id res chain seq x y z
N TYR A 1 12.16 10.04 17.18
CA TYR A 1 12.09 9.56 18.57
C TYR A 1 10.95 8.57 18.65
N ILE A 2 11.25 7.28 18.80
CA ILE A 2 10.24 6.29 19.15
C ILE A 2 10.32 6.21 20.67
N GLY A 3 9.40 6.90 21.34
CA GLY A 3 9.33 7.00 22.79
C GLY A 3 8.87 5.71 23.44
N ASP A 4 9.37 5.53 24.65
CA ASP A 4 9.10 4.46 25.60
C ASP A 4 7.62 4.18 25.83
N ASP A 5 7.39 2.95 26.28
CA ASP A 5 6.17 2.33 26.78
C ASP A 5 5.30 3.25 27.65
N GLN A 6 4.49 4.08 27.00
CA GLN A 6 3.21 4.50 27.52
C GLN A 6 2.13 4.04 26.56
N ASP A 7 1.41 3.02 27.02
CA ASP A 7 0.19 2.47 26.46
C ASP A 7 -0.84 3.59 26.34
N VAL A 8 -0.79 4.33 25.22
CA VAL A 8 -1.84 5.28 24.86
C VAL A 8 -3.06 4.43 24.53
N GLY A 9 -3.96 4.33 25.52
CA GLY A 9 -5.16 3.51 25.56
C GLY A 9 -6.15 3.77 24.42
N GLY A 10 -5.78 3.33 23.23
CA GLY A 10 -6.66 3.04 22.12
C GLY A 10 -6.42 1.59 21.74
N ASN A 11 -7.41 0.74 21.94
CA ASN A 11 -7.39 -0.68 21.60
C ASN A 11 -7.29 -0.84 20.07
N ASN A 12 -6.11 -0.58 19.50
CA ASN A 12 -5.85 -0.60 18.07
C ASN A 12 -5.80 -2.05 17.60
N TYR A 13 -6.99 -2.63 17.42
CA TYR A 13 -7.22 -3.98 16.92
C TYR A 13 -6.36 -4.31 15.69
N PHE A 14 -6.22 -3.36 14.76
CA PHE A 14 -5.37 -3.51 13.57
C PHE A 14 -3.89 -3.72 13.87
N LEU A 15 -3.33 -3.08 14.90
CA LEU A 15 -1.93 -3.26 15.31
C LEU A 15 -1.70 -4.58 16.06
N ARG A 16 -2.78 -5.25 16.52
CA ARG A 16 -2.70 -6.62 17.08
C ARG A 16 -2.76 -7.70 16.01
N LEU A 17 -3.27 -7.39 14.80
CA LEU A 17 -3.37 -8.36 13.71
C LEU A 17 -2.00 -8.70 13.09
N LEU A 18 -1.05 -7.77 13.13
CA LEU A 18 0.28 -7.95 12.55
C LEU A 18 1.36 -7.83 13.63
N PRO A 19 2.29 -8.80 13.74
CA PRO A 19 3.35 -8.73 14.74
C PRO A 19 4.23 -7.48 14.56
N LYS A 20 4.30 -6.64 15.60
CA LYS A 20 5.12 -5.41 15.60
C LYS A 20 6.57 -5.65 15.14
N LYS A 21 7.16 -6.78 15.56
CA LYS A 21 8.49 -7.20 15.11
C LYS A 21 8.56 -7.38 13.60
N ARG A 22 7.58 -8.04 12.98
CA ARG A 22 7.56 -8.27 11.53
C ARG A 22 7.43 -6.96 10.76
N ILE A 23 6.54 -6.06 11.21
CA ILE A 23 6.41 -4.70 10.64
C ILE A 23 7.77 -3.98 10.67
N GLN A 24 8.49 -4.03 11.80
CA GLN A 24 9.80 -3.39 11.93
C GLN A 24 10.83 -3.98 10.95
N LEU A 25 10.89 -5.31 10.82
CA LEU A 25 11.83 -5.98 9.90
C LEU A 25 11.51 -5.66 8.44
N VAL A 26 10.23 -5.71 8.06
CA VAL A 26 9.76 -5.33 6.72
C VAL A 26 10.11 -3.88 6.43
N THR A 27 9.88 -2.98 7.37
CA THR A 27 10.23 -1.55 7.23
C THR A 27 11.73 -1.36 6.99
N GLN A 28 12.59 -2.07 7.72
CA GLN A 28 14.03 -1.99 7.53
C GLN A 28 14.46 -2.52 6.16
N ALA A 29 13.95 -3.69 5.75
CA ALA A 29 14.26 -4.28 4.46
C ALA A 29 13.78 -3.41 3.29
N LEU A 30 12.54 -2.90 3.35
CA LEU A 30 11.97 -1.99 2.35
C LEU A 30 12.77 -0.69 2.24
N ASN A 31 13.22 -0.10 3.35
CA ASN A 31 14.05 1.11 3.34
C ASN A 31 15.42 0.92 2.68
N LYS A 32 16.00 -0.29 2.78
CA LYS A 32 17.28 -0.61 2.15
C LYS A 32 17.15 -0.95 0.67
N SER A 33 16.00 -1.50 0.25
CA SER A 33 15.84 -2.09 -1.08
C SER A 33 14.89 -1.31 -2.01
N VAL A 34 13.66 -1.04 -1.58
CA VAL A 34 12.55 -0.63 -2.45
C VAL A 34 12.22 0.85 -2.31
N LEU A 35 12.02 1.36 -1.09
CA LEU A 35 11.44 2.70 -0.86
C LEU A 35 12.26 3.85 -1.46
N LYS A 36 13.57 3.64 -1.67
CA LYS A 36 14.46 4.62 -2.32
C LYS A 36 14.44 4.57 -3.85
N LYS A 37 13.77 3.57 -4.45
CA LYS A 37 13.79 3.26 -5.88
C LYS A 37 12.43 3.39 -6.55
N ILE A 38 11.40 3.70 -5.77
CA ILE A 38 10.04 3.98 -6.23
C ILE A 38 9.62 5.38 -5.76
N ASN A 39 8.66 5.97 -6.45
CA ASN A 39 8.18 7.33 -6.24
C ASN A 39 7.15 7.38 -5.10
N ILE A 40 7.64 7.32 -3.86
CA ILE A 40 6.83 7.55 -2.65
C ILE A 40 6.57 9.06 -2.50
N LYS A 41 5.29 9.44 -2.48
CA LYS A 41 4.87 10.85 -2.37
C LYS A 41 4.26 11.21 -1.01
N SER A 42 3.88 10.21 -0.22
CA SER A 42 3.32 10.42 1.12
C SER A 42 3.69 9.31 2.11
N ASP A 43 3.61 9.65 3.40
CA ASP A 43 3.78 8.70 4.49
C ASP A 43 2.71 7.60 4.43
N HIS A 44 1.50 7.92 3.98
CA HIS A 44 0.43 6.95 3.77
C HIS A 44 0.83 5.85 2.78
N GLN A 45 1.42 6.21 1.64
CA GLN A 45 1.90 5.23 0.65
C GLN A 45 2.98 4.32 1.24
N SER A 46 3.90 4.90 2.02
CA SER A 46 4.92 4.12 2.74
C SER A 46 4.30 3.13 3.72
N MET A 47 3.36 3.61 4.55
CA MET A 47 2.66 2.77 5.52
C MET A 47 1.86 1.66 4.85
N GLN A 48 1.12 1.97 3.78
CA GLN A 48 0.37 0.99 3.01
C GLN A 48 1.30 -0.09 2.45
N LEU A 49 2.43 0.30 1.85
CA LEU A 49 3.38 -0.66 1.29
C LEU A 49 3.99 -1.56 2.38
N ILE A 50 4.34 -1.00 3.54
CA ILE A 50 4.83 -1.76 4.68
C ILE A 50 3.79 -2.78 5.15
N LEU A 51 2.53 -2.37 5.29
CA LEU A 51 1.45 -3.24 5.76
C LEU A 51 1.15 -4.36 4.77
N LEU A 52 1.00 -4.05 3.48
CA LEU A 52 0.71 -5.05 2.44
C LEU A 52 1.86 -6.05 2.28
N THR A 53 3.10 -5.57 2.37
CA THR A 53 4.28 -6.45 2.35
C THR A 53 4.29 -7.34 3.58
N THR A 54 3.97 -6.82 4.77
CA THR A 54 3.90 -7.61 6.00
C THR A 54 2.84 -8.70 5.90
N ILE A 55 1.65 -8.39 5.38
CA ILE A 55 0.56 -9.36 5.17
C ILE A 55 1.00 -10.46 4.19
N CYS A 56 1.67 -10.10 3.10
CA CYS A 56 2.24 -11.05 2.15
C CYS A 56 3.19 -12.05 2.84
N LEU A 57 4.09 -11.57 3.72
CA LEU A 57 5.00 -12.46 4.42
C LEU A 57 4.30 -13.36 5.45
N GLU A 58 3.31 -12.83 6.19
CA GLU A 58 2.52 -13.63 7.14
C GLU A 58 1.74 -14.75 6.42
N ARG A 59 1.16 -14.42 5.26
CA ARG A 59 0.44 -15.39 4.42
C ARG A 59 1.37 -16.47 3.89
N ALA A 60 2.54 -16.08 3.37
CA ALA A 60 3.57 -17.01 2.93
C ALA A 60 4.06 -17.92 4.08
N ALA A 61 4.21 -17.39 5.29
CA ALA A 61 4.58 -18.17 6.47
C ALA A 61 3.48 -19.14 6.92
N SER A 62 2.21 -18.78 6.72
CA SER A 62 1.04 -19.59 7.11
C SER A 62 0.66 -20.66 6.08
N SER A 63 1.39 -20.76 4.95
CA SER A 63 1.04 -21.61 3.80
C SER A 63 -0.35 -21.36 3.23
N ASP A 64 -0.91 -20.18 3.48
CA ASP A 64 -2.22 -19.78 2.96
C ASP A 64 -2.04 -19.31 1.52
N ASN A 65 -2.83 -19.86 0.61
CA ASN A 65 -2.63 -19.64 -0.81
C ASN A 65 -3.44 -18.45 -1.31
N LEU A 66 -2.76 -17.56 -2.03
CA LEU A 66 -3.43 -16.61 -2.90
C LEU A 66 -4.25 -17.33 -3.98
N GLY A 67 -5.43 -16.78 -4.25
CA GLY A 67 -6.20 -17.09 -5.45
C GLY A 67 -5.43 -16.77 -6.73
N GLU A 68 -6.11 -16.81 -7.88
CA GLU A 68 -5.47 -16.39 -9.13
C GLU A 68 -5.13 -14.90 -9.09
N ILE A 69 -3.85 -14.58 -9.33
CA ILE A 69 -3.36 -13.22 -9.50
C ILE A 69 -2.86 -13.07 -10.92
N LYS A 70 -3.35 -12.04 -11.60
CA LYS A 70 -2.81 -11.60 -12.88
C LYS A 70 -1.68 -10.59 -12.63
N ALA A 71 -0.55 -10.80 -13.27
CA ALA A 71 0.50 -9.79 -13.32
C ALA A 71 -0.06 -8.56 -14.06
N ILE A 72 0.23 -7.38 -13.53
CA ILE A 72 0.01 -6.14 -14.27
C ILE A 72 1.01 -6.11 -15.42
N ASP A 73 0.57 -5.74 -16.62
CA ASP A 73 1.49 -5.53 -17.73
C ASP A 73 2.49 -4.44 -17.33
N GLY A 74 3.75 -4.84 -17.20
CA GLY A 74 4.68 -4.08 -16.37
C GLY A 74 6.11 -4.57 -16.45
N SER A 75 7.02 -3.63 -16.29
CA SER A 75 8.46 -3.79 -16.42
C SER A 75 9.02 -4.81 -15.42
N LEU A 76 9.98 -5.64 -15.88
CA LEU A 76 10.85 -6.49 -15.05
C LEU A 76 11.54 -5.74 -13.89
N LYS A 77 11.52 -4.39 -13.92
CA LYS A 77 11.92 -3.50 -12.83
C LYS A 77 11.31 -3.95 -11.50
N TYR A 78 9.99 -4.11 -11.40
CA TYR A 78 9.33 -4.31 -10.11
C TYR A 78 9.58 -5.72 -9.54
N GLN A 79 9.63 -6.75 -10.41
CA GLN A 79 10.09 -8.09 -10.01
C GLN A 79 11.53 -8.05 -9.47
N SER A 80 12.42 -7.28 -10.10
CA SER A 80 13.78 -7.12 -9.60
C SER A 80 13.81 -6.47 -8.20
N LEU A 81 12.90 -5.53 -7.92
CA LEU A 81 12.75 -4.92 -6.61
C LEU A 81 12.23 -5.91 -5.56
N VAL A 82 11.31 -6.82 -5.94
CA VAL A 82 10.86 -7.92 -5.06
C VAL A 82 12.05 -8.80 -4.68
N TYR A 83 12.88 -9.21 -5.65
CA TYR A 83 14.05 -10.04 -5.33
C TYR A 83 15.09 -9.30 -4.48
N GLN A 84 15.29 -7.99 -4.70
CA GLN A 84 16.18 -7.19 -3.85
C GLN A 84 15.63 -7.07 -2.42
N PHE A 85 14.32 -6.86 -2.27
CA PHE A 85 13.67 -6.88 -0.97
C PHE A 85 13.86 -8.23 -0.27
N MET A 86 13.63 -9.33 -0.99
CA MET A 86 13.82 -10.68 -0.43
C MET A 86 15.28 -10.97 -0.09
N ALA A 87 16.24 -10.46 -0.85
CA ALA A 87 17.66 -10.59 -0.53
C ALA A 87 18.03 -9.86 0.77
N GLU A 88 17.42 -8.70 1.04
CA GLU A 88 17.59 -7.98 2.31
C GLU A 88 16.84 -8.66 3.46
N TYR A 89 15.60 -9.09 3.23
CA TYR A 89 14.77 -9.71 4.27
C TYR A 89 15.29 -11.09 4.69
N SER A 90 15.75 -11.91 3.75
CA SER A 90 16.24 -13.27 4.01
C SER A 90 17.53 -13.31 4.84
N GLN A 91 18.29 -12.21 4.90
CA GLN A 91 19.42 -12.06 5.83
C GLN A 91 18.95 -11.98 7.29
N ILE A 92 17.69 -11.60 7.51
CA ILE A 92 17.09 -11.40 8.83
C ILE A 92 16.26 -12.64 9.21
N GLU A 93 15.35 -13.05 8.33
CA GLU A 93 14.46 -14.20 8.53
C GLU A 93 14.35 -14.98 7.22
N PRO A 94 14.80 -16.24 7.16
CA PRO A 94 14.75 -17.03 5.93
C PRO A 94 13.31 -17.40 5.61
N LEU A 95 12.72 -16.70 4.65
CA LEU A 95 11.39 -16.97 4.12
C LEU A 95 11.47 -17.10 2.59
N LYS A 96 10.75 -18.07 2.03
CA LYS A 96 10.61 -18.23 0.58
C LYS A 96 9.23 -17.77 0.16
N LEU A 97 9.18 -16.93 -0.85
CA LEU A 97 7.93 -16.56 -1.51
C LEU A 97 7.69 -17.48 -2.70
N ASP A 98 6.44 -17.88 -2.88
CA ASP A 98 6.03 -18.56 -4.09
C ASP A 98 5.90 -17.56 -5.26
N ARG A 99 5.63 -18.07 -6.46
CA ARG A 99 5.46 -17.22 -7.65
C ARG A 99 4.31 -16.23 -7.50
N LYS A 100 3.22 -16.58 -6.80
CA LYS A 100 2.02 -15.75 -6.69
C LYS A 100 2.26 -14.57 -5.76
N GLU A 101 2.94 -14.78 -4.63
CA GLU A 101 3.35 -13.72 -3.72
C GLU A 101 4.37 -12.78 -4.38
N ILE A 102 5.27 -13.31 -5.21
CA ILE A 102 6.18 -12.47 -6.01
C ILE A 102 5.38 -11.56 -6.95
N ILE A 103 4.42 -12.11 -7.71
CA ILE A 103 3.56 -11.32 -8.60
C ILE A 103 2.71 -10.33 -7.80
N TYR A 104 2.23 -10.71 -6.62
CA TYR A 104 1.48 -9.82 -5.75
C TYR A 104 2.31 -8.60 -5.34
N LEU A 105 3.52 -8.80 -4.81
CA LEU A 105 4.39 -7.70 -4.40
C LEU A 105 4.85 -6.85 -5.58
N ASP A 106 5.14 -7.48 -6.72
CA ASP A 106 5.44 -6.82 -7.98
C ASP A 106 4.35 -5.80 -8.35
N ASN A 107 3.09 -6.26 -8.35
CA ASN A 107 1.92 -5.42 -8.59
C ASN A 107 1.78 -4.30 -7.54
N GLN A 108 2.06 -4.55 -6.26
CA GLN A 108 1.98 -3.52 -5.22
C GLN A 108 3.05 -2.44 -5.40
N PHE A 109 4.28 -2.83 -5.73
CA PHE A 109 5.37 -1.89 -5.99
C PHE A 109 5.10 -1.06 -7.23
N GLN A 110 4.62 -1.70 -8.30
CA GLN A 110 4.22 -1.00 -9.52
C GLN A 110 3.08 -0.01 -9.27
N SER A 111 2.05 -0.43 -8.52
CA SER A 111 0.91 0.43 -8.21
C SER A 111 1.35 1.64 -7.37
N CYS A 112 2.19 1.41 -6.36
CA CYS A 112 2.71 2.48 -5.51
C CYS A 112 3.58 3.49 -6.28
N ASP A 113 4.46 3.00 -7.18
CA ASP A 113 5.33 3.87 -8.01
C ASP A 113 4.53 4.67 -9.06
N ASN A 114 3.47 4.05 -9.59
CA ASN A 114 2.63 4.65 -10.63
C ASN A 114 1.46 5.47 -10.09
N GLU A 115 1.18 5.45 -8.78
CA GLU A 115 0.15 6.28 -8.18
C GLU A 115 0.46 7.77 -8.43
N SER A 116 -0.23 8.34 -9.41
CA SER A 116 -0.47 9.78 -9.48
C SER A 116 -1.11 10.17 -8.16
N SER A 117 -0.53 11.14 -7.44
CA SER A 117 -0.94 11.50 -6.08
C SER A 117 -2.46 11.48 -6.00
N PRO A 118 -3.05 10.53 -5.27
CA PRO A 118 -4.45 10.66 -4.93
C PRO A 118 -4.57 11.99 -4.21
N THR A 119 -5.59 12.77 -4.53
CA THR A 119 -6.08 13.81 -3.64
C THR A 119 -6.49 13.11 -2.35
N PHE A 120 -5.50 12.89 -1.48
CA PHE A 120 -5.71 12.37 -0.15
C PHE A 120 -6.17 13.54 0.69
N TYR A 121 -7.36 13.37 1.24
CA TYR A 121 -7.94 14.28 2.19
C TYR A 121 -7.34 13.94 3.55
N ASP A 122 -6.31 14.66 3.97
CA ASP A 122 -5.55 14.38 5.20
C ASP A 122 -6.36 14.74 6.47
N ASN A 123 -7.58 15.28 6.29
CA ASN A 123 -8.44 15.74 7.38
C ASN A 123 -9.93 15.49 7.08
N ASP A 124 -10.74 15.20 8.11
CA ASP A 124 -12.20 15.02 8.02
C ASP A 124 -12.90 16.22 7.36
N GLN A 125 -12.32 17.41 7.49
CA GLN A 125 -12.78 18.63 6.82
C GLN A 125 -12.65 18.57 5.30
N GLU A 126 -11.57 18.01 4.78
CA GLU A 126 -11.35 17.89 3.35
C GLU A 126 -12.21 16.77 2.74
N LEU A 127 -12.45 15.69 3.49
CA LEU A 127 -13.44 14.68 3.14
C LEU A 127 -14.84 15.30 3.08
N ALA A 128 -15.24 16.06 4.10
CA ALA A 128 -16.53 16.74 4.13
C ALA A 128 -16.68 17.73 2.96
N LEU A 129 -15.63 18.49 2.63
CA LEU A 129 -15.60 19.38 1.48
C LEU A 129 -15.76 18.58 0.16
N SER A 130 -15.09 17.43 0.04
CA SER A 130 -15.19 16.59 -1.15
C SER A 130 -16.59 16.01 -1.36
N LEU A 131 -17.27 15.64 -0.27
CA LEU A 131 -18.66 15.17 -0.29
C LEU A 131 -19.61 16.30 -0.68
N GLN A 132 -19.38 17.52 -0.18
CA GLN A 132 -20.14 18.71 -0.58
C GLN A 132 -19.96 19.03 -2.07
N ILE A 133 -18.73 18.98 -2.58
CA ILE A 133 -18.44 19.21 -4.00
C ILE A 133 -19.11 18.14 -4.86
N LYS A 134 -19.02 16.86 -4.49
CA LYS A 134 -19.70 15.76 -5.20
C LYS A 134 -21.22 15.94 -5.22
N SER A 135 -21.82 16.29 -4.08
CA SER A 135 -23.25 16.58 -3.96
C SER A 135 -23.66 17.77 -4.83
N PHE A 136 -22.85 18.82 -4.88
CA PHE A 136 -23.09 19.98 -5.73
C PHE A 136 -23.05 19.61 -7.22
N VAL A 137 -22.00 18.92 -7.68
CA VAL A 137 -21.86 18.46 -9.07
C VAL A 137 -23.05 17.58 -9.47
N GLN A 138 -23.46 16.66 -8.59
CA GLN A 138 -24.63 15.82 -8.82
C GLN A 138 -25.92 16.65 -8.93
N THR A 139 -26.13 17.62 -8.03
CA THR A 139 -27.30 18.51 -8.05
C THR A 139 -27.37 19.33 -9.34
N VAL A 140 -26.23 19.87 -9.80
CA VAL A 140 -26.15 20.62 -11.07
C VAL A 140 -26.40 19.68 -12.25
N SER A 141 -25.83 18.47 -12.23
CA SER A 141 -26.04 17.45 -13.26
C SER A 141 -27.52 17.08 -13.42
N GLU A 142 -28.22 16.84 -12.31
CA GLU A 142 -29.64 16.49 -12.28
C GLU A 142 -30.54 17.64 -12.78
N LYS A 143 -30.24 18.88 -12.40
CA LYS A 143 -30.99 20.08 -12.79
C LYS A 143 -30.74 20.49 -14.24
N MET A 144 -29.50 20.45 -14.68
CA MET A 144 -29.09 20.90 -16.02
C MET A 144 -29.15 19.77 -17.06
N LYS A 145 -29.45 18.54 -16.64
CA LYS A 145 -29.42 17.32 -17.47
C LYS A 145 -28.08 17.13 -18.19
N TRP A 146 -27.00 17.57 -17.55
CA TRP A 146 -25.65 17.53 -18.08
C TRP A 146 -24.81 16.51 -17.34
N ASP A 147 -24.18 15.57 -18.06
CA ASP A 147 -23.31 14.55 -17.47
C ASP A 147 -21.85 15.02 -17.45
N PHE A 148 -21.36 15.40 -16.26
CA PHE A 148 -19.97 15.83 -16.05
C PHE A 148 -18.99 14.65 -15.93
N GLN A 149 -19.47 13.39 -15.97
CA GLN A 149 -18.60 12.20 -15.92
C GLN A 149 -18.00 11.87 -17.29
N ARG A 150 -18.53 12.46 -18.37
CA ARG A 150 -17.96 12.31 -19.72
C ARG A 150 -16.98 13.44 -19.97
N ASN A 151 -15.69 13.10 -19.93
CA ASN A 151 -14.67 13.91 -20.57
C ASN A 151 -14.99 13.96 -22.08
N PRO A 152 -15.28 15.12 -22.70
CA PRO A 152 -15.40 15.17 -24.14
C PRO A 152 -14.04 14.81 -24.76
N ALA A 153 -14.06 13.83 -25.65
CA ALA A 153 -12.90 13.47 -26.48
C ALA A 153 -12.55 14.59 -27.46
#